data_AF-A0A7W5UKB6-F1
#
_entry.id   AF-A0A7W5UKB6-F1
#
_cell.length_a   1.000
_cell.length_b   1.000
_cell.length_c   1.000
_cell.angle_alpha   90.00
_cell.angle_beta   90.00
_cell.angle_gamma   90.00
#
_symmetry.space_group_name_H-M   'P 1'
#
loop_
_entity.id
_entity.type
_entity.pdbx_description
1 polymer ?
#
loop_
_entity_poly.entity_id
_entity_poly.type
_entity_poly.pdbx_seq_one_letter_code
_entity_poly.pdbx_strand_id
1 'polypeptide(L)'
;MARHTFGTMTLSAGIPIESIAKMMGHASISSTQVYAQVTDSKISEDMDRLIDKYKAKDKNTTNVNMEAATDTKTIPLVVKSNGRKEETV
;
A
#
# COMPACT_ATOMS: atom_id res chain seq x y z
N MET A 1 -2.38 22.71 -19.37
CA MET A 1 -2.79 22.58 -17.95
C MET A 1 -3.63 21.35 -17.64
N ALA A 2 -4.53 20.87 -18.51
CA ALA A 2 -5.40 19.71 -18.22
C ALA A 2 -4.67 18.43 -17.77
N ARG A 3 -3.54 18.07 -18.40
CA ARG A 3 -2.75 16.86 -18.03
C ARG A 3 -2.14 16.95 -16.62
N HIS A 4 -1.69 18.13 -16.21
CA HIS A 4 -1.16 18.34 -14.86
C HIS A 4 -2.25 18.21 -13.81
N THR A 5 -3.38 18.89 -14.02
CA THR A 5 -4.53 18.80 -13.12
C THR A 5 -5.05 17.36 -13.02
N PHE A 6 -5.17 16.66 -14.15
CA PHE A 6 -5.56 15.26 -14.18
C PHE A 6 -4.60 14.36 -13.40
N GLY A 7 -3.28 14.46 -13.66
CA GLY A 7 -2.27 13.65 -12.97
C GLY A 7 -2.28 13.84 -11.46
N THR A 8 -2.26 15.09 -11.00
CA THR A 8 -2.27 15.42 -9.56
C THR A 8 -3.58 14.99 -8.87
N MET A 9 -4.74 15.23 -9.49
CA MET A 9 -6.03 14.83 -8.92
C MET A 9 -6.15 13.30 -8.80
N THR A 10 -5.70 12.58 -9.83
CA THR A 10 -5.81 11.12 -9.90
C THR A 10 -4.85 10.43 -8.93
N LEU A 11 -3.65 10.99 -8.72
CA LEU A 11 -2.75 10.56 -7.65
C LEU A 11 -3.34 10.79 -6.27
N SER A 12 -3.98 11.94 -6.05
CA SER A 12 -4.61 12.26 -4.77
C SER A 12 -5.80 11.35 -4.46
N ALA A 13 -6.46 10.82 -5.49
CA ALA A 13 -7.47 9.77 -5.34
C ALA A 13 -6.89 8.39 -4.96
N GLY A 14 -5.56 8.24 -4.95
CA GLY A 14 -4.83 7.02 -4.62
C GLY A 14 -4.75 6.02 -5.77
N ILE A 15 -4.80 6.49 -7.02
CA ILE A 15 -4.55 5.64 -8.18
C ILE A 15 -3.04 5.55 -8.42
N PRO A 16 -2.48 4.34 -8.64
CA PRO A 16 -1.06 4.15 -8.92
C PRO A 16 -0.58 4.94 -10.15
N ILE A 17 0.64 5.46 -10.10
CA ILE A 17 1.21 6.33 -11.13
C ILE A 17 1.37 5.63 -12.49
N GLU A 18 1.57 4.31 -12.49
CA GLU A 18 1.67 3.46 -13.67
C GLU A 18 0.33 3.43 -14.42
N SER A 19 -0.76 3.36 -13.66
CA SER A 19 -2.11 3.39 -14.21
C SER A 19 -2.40 4.75 -14.83
N ILE A 20 -1.97 5.84 -14.17
CA ILE A 20 -2.09 7.21 -14.68
C ILE A 20 -1.26 7.39 -15.96
N ALA A 21 -0.01 6.90 -15.98
CA ALA A 21 0.85 6.94 -17.16
C ALA A 21 0.19 6.24 -18.35
N LYS A 22 -0.41 5.06 -18.12
CA LYS A 22 -1.13 4.31 -19.15
C LYS A 22 -2.37 5.03 -19.65
N MET A 23 -3.17 5.64 -18.78
CA MET A 23 -4.34 6.46 -19.15
C MET A 23 -3.95 7.68 -19.99
N MET A 24 -2.76 8.23 -19.77
CA MET A 24 -2.27 9.41 -20.50
C MET A 24 -1.58 9.06 -21.82
N GLY A 25 -1.37 7.77 -22.10
CA GLY A 25 -0.69 7.28 -23.29
C GLY A 25 0.84 7.45 -23.22
N HIS A 26 1.41 7.53 -22.02
CA HIS A 26 2.86 7.66 -21.87
C HIS A 26 3.55 6.31 -22.09
N ALA A 27 4.64 6.31 -22.86
CA ALA A 27 5.47 5.13 -23.08
C ALA A 27 6.33 4.76 -21.85
N SER A 28 6.58 5.73 -20.96
CA SER A 28 7.33 5.56 -19.73
C SER A 28 6.67 6.32 -18.58
N ILE A 29 6.91 5.87 -17.35
CA ILE A 29 6.38 6.53 -16.14
C ILE A 29 7.10 7.84 -15.81
N SER A 30 8.28 8.08 -16.39
CA SER A 30 9.13 9.25 -16.09
C SER A 30 8.45 10.58 -16.36
N SER A 31 7.64 10.67 -17.42
CA SER A 31 6.85 11.87 -17.71
C SER A 31 5.70 12.11 -16.72
N THR A 32 5.24 11.05 -16.05
CA THR A 32 4.17 11.09 -15.03
C THR A 32 4.73 11.34 -13.62
N GLN A 33 6.02 11.05 -13.38
CA GLN A 33 6.69 11.26 -12.09
C GLN A 33 6.62 12.72 -11.59
N VAL A 34 6.51 13.69 -12.50
CA VAL A 34 6.32 15.11 -12.16
C VAL A 34 5.06 15.37 -11.32
N TYR A 35 4.10 14.44 -11.31
CA TYR A 35 2.89 14.55 -10.49
C TYR A 35 3.05 13.92 -9.09
N ALA A 36 3.97 12.97 -8.93
CA ALA A 36 4.14 12.22 -7.69
C ALA A 36 5.31 12.79 -6.88
N GLN A 37 4.99 13.67 -5.93
CA GLN A 37 5.92 13.90 -4.82
C GLN A 37 5.90 12.69 -3.90
N VAL A 38 7.01 11.94 -3.90
CA VAL A 38 7.25 10.85 -2.96
C VAL A 38 7.91 11.45 -1.72
N THR A 39 7.09 11.69 -0.70
CA THR A 39 7.54 12.14 0.63
C THR A 39 7.31 11.03 1.63
N ASP A 40 8.14 10.93 2.67
CA ASP A 40 7.99 9.91 3.72
C ASP A 40 6.58 9.88 4.34
N SER A 41 5.94 11.05 4.50
CA SER A 41 4.56 11.16 5.00
C SER A 41 3.55 10.45 4.10
N LYS A 42 3.67 10.59 2.77
CA LYS A 42 2.78 9.90 1.82
C LYS A 42 3.00 8.40 1.81
N ILE A 43 4.26 7.96 1.94
CA ILE A 43 4.57 6.53 2.06
C ILE A 43 3.89 5.96 3.31
N SER A 44 3.98 6.67 4.44
CA SER A 44 3.32 6.26 5.69
C SER A 44 1.80 6.17 5.51
N GLU A 45 1.16 7.21 4.96
CA GLU A 45 -0.29 7.24 4.73
C GLU A 45 -0.77 6.11 3.81
N ASP A 46 -0.03 5.84 2.73
CA ASP A 46 -0.38 4.77 1.79
C ASP A 46 -0.25 3.38 2.45
N MET A 47 0.75 3.19 3.33
CA MET A 47 0.92 1.95 4.09
C MET A 47 -0.16 1.78 5.16
N ASP A 48 -0.50 2.84 5.88
CA ASP A 48 -1.60 2.82 6.87
C ASP A 48 -2.91 2.44 6.19
N ARG A 49 -3.21 3.04 5.03
CA ARG A 49 -4.39 2.72 4.22
C ARG A 49 -4.39 1.27 3.72
N LEU A 50 -3.21 0.73 3.39
CA LEU A 50 -3.07 -0.68 2.99
C LEU A 50 -3.43 -1.60 4.17
N ILE A 51 -2.85 -1.35 5.34
CA ILE A 51 -3.09 -2.11 6.57
C ILE A 51 -4.58 -2.10 6.93
N ASP A 52 -5.24 -0.94 6.86
CA ASP A 52 -6.65 -0.81 7.17
C ASP A 52 -7.55 -1.59 6.19
N LYS A 53 -7.22 -1.59 4.89
CA LYS A 53 -7.93 -2.41 3.89
C LYS A 53 -7.86 -3.89 4.21
N TYR A 54 -6.69 -4.40 4.63
CA TYR A 54 -6.55 -5.81 5.00
C TYR A 54 -7.25 -6.14 6.32
N LYS A 55 -7.13 -5.30 7.35
CA LYS A 55 -7.86 -5.46 8.62
C LYS A 55 -9.38 -5.47 8.47
N ALA A 56 -9.93 -4.67 7.55
CA ALA A 56 -11.37 -4.63 7.27
C ALA A 56 -11.84 -5.88 6.52
N LYS A 57 -10.98 -6.46 5.67
CA LYS A 57 -11.28 -7.66 4.89
C LYS A 57 -11.36 -8.92 5.77
N ASP A 58 -10.56 -8.96 6.84
CA ASP A 58 -10.63 -10.04 7.84
C ASP A 58 -11.96 -10.03 8.63
N LYS A 59 -12.62 -8.87 8.78
CA LYS A 59 -13.88 -8.73 9.53
C LYS A 59 -15.14 -9.13 8.76
N ASN A 60 -15.12 -9.12 7.41
CA ASN A 60 -16.28 -9.47 6.59
C ASN A 60 -16.44 -10.99 6.38
N THR A 61 -15.39 -11.78 6.66
CA THR A 61 -15.42 -13.25 6.49
C THR A 61 -15.89 -13.98 7.76
N THR A 62 -16.04 -13.28 8.89
CA THR A 62 -16.38 -13.90 10.19
C THR A 62 -17.89 -14.05 10.42
N ASN A 63 -18.75 -13.55 9.53
CA ASN A 63 -20.21 -13.63 9.67
C ASN A 63 -20.90 -14.53 8.63
N VAL A 64 -20.19 -15.54 8.13
CA VAL A 64 -20.79 -16.75 7.55
C VAL A 64 -20.40 -17.92 8.44
N ASN A 65 -21.39 -18.42 9.19
CA ASN A 65 -21.46 -19.78 9.72
C ASN A 65 -20.64 -20.02 11.00
N MET A 66 -21.26 -19.71 12.15
CA MET A 66 -20.96 -20.42 13.40
C MET A 66 -21.38 -21.88 13.19
N GLU A 67 -20.42 -22.77 12.97
CA GLU A 67 -20.41 -24.22 13.25
C GLU A 67 -19.52 -24.96 12.22
N ALA A 68 -18.28 -25.27 12.61
CA ALA A 68 -17.60 -26.55 12.32
C ALA A 68 -16.14 -26.51 12.80
N ALA A 69 -15.86 -27.38 13.79
CA ALA A 69 -14.62 -28.09 14.07
C ALA A 69 -13.25 -27.47 13.66
N THR A 70 -12.50 -27.09 14.69
CA THR A 70 -11.07 -27.40 14.94
C THR A 70 -10.14 -27.72 13.76
N ASP A 71 -9.01 -26.99 13.76
CA ASP A 71 -7.72 -27.23 13.08
C ASP A 71 -7.43 -26.37 11.84
N THR A 72 -6.91 -25.16 12.07
CA THR A 72 -6.12 -24.45 11.07
C THR A 72 -4.77 -24.06 11.66
N LYS A 73 -3.74 -24.80 11.24
CA LYS A 73 -2.33 -24.55 11.51
C LYS A 73 -1.95 -23.11 11.11
N THR A 74 -1.93 -22.22 12.09
CA THR A 74 -1.45 -20.85 11.96
C THR A 74 0.07 -20.88 11.79
N ILE A 75 0.59 -20.39 10.66
CA ILE A 75 2.03 -20.18 10.48
C ILE A 75 2.39 -18.88 11.22
N PRO A 76 3.23 -18.88 12.26
CA PRO A 76 3.59 -17.66 12.96
C PRO A 76 4.54 -16.83 12.11
N LEU A 77 4.18 -15.55 11.87
CA LEU A 77 5.07 -14.57 11.27
C LEU A 77 6.17 -14.22 12.28
N VAL A 78 7.33 -14.88 12.20
CA VAL A 78 8.51 -14.56 13.02
C VAL A 78 9.16 -13.28 12.47
N VAL A 79 8.94 -12.16 13.16
CA VAL A 79 9.76 -10.96 13.02
C VAL A 79 10.97 -11.14 13.93
N LYS A 80 12.12 -11.52 13.37
CA LYS A 80 13.40 -11.46 14.10
C LYS A 80 13.83 -10.00 14.17
N SER A 81 13.83 -9.42 15.37
CA SER A 81 14.48 -8.14 15.63
C SER A 81 15.99 -8.32 15.45
N ASN A 82 16.56 -7.73 14.39
CA ASN A 82 18.01 -7.72 14.18
C ASN A 82 18.64 -6.71 15.16
N GLY A 83 19.06 -7.20 16.32
CA GLY A 83 19.87 -6.44 17.26
C GLY A 83 21.25 -6.10 16.64
N ARG A 84 21.39 -4.87 16.16
CA ARG A 84 22.67 -4.25 15.82
C ARG A 84 23.48 -4.15 17.11
N LYS A 85 24.59 -4.89 17.20
CA LYS A 85 25.54 -4.73 18.31
C LYS A 85 26.35 -3.47 18.03
N GLU A 86 26.04 -2.42 18.78
CA GLU A 86 26.92 -1.25 18.92
C GLU A 86 28.15 -1.73 19.70
N GLU A 87 29.28 -1.93 19.01
CA GLU A 87 30.57 -2.13 19.65
C GLU A 87 31.05 -0.78 20.19
N THR A 88 31.08 -0.66 21.51
CA THR A 88 31.67 0.49 22.21
C THR A 88 33.04 0.12 22.78
N VAL A 89 33.99 1.03 22.48
CA VAL A 89 35.36 1.24 22.99
C VAL A 89 36.47 0.45 22.29
#